data_AF-A0A409YI74-F1
#
_entry.id   AF-A0A409YI74-F1
#
_cell.length_a   1.000
_cell.length_b   1.000
_cell.length_c   1.000
_cell.angle_alpha   90.00
_cell.angle_beta   90.00
_cell.angle_gamma   90.00
#
_symmetry.space_group_name_H-M   'P 1'
#
loop_
_entity.id
_entity.type
_entity.pdbx_description
1 polymer ?
#
loop_
_entity_poly.entity_id
_entity_poly.type
_entity_poly.pdbx_seq_one_letter_code
_entity_poly.pdbx_strand_id
1 'polypeptide(L)'
;MPQPKLYKSKKARKLANQAKSKRHYERNKESINDRRRKQYSQQRESMEKATITKTRLAGNHSDKEPLAEDQHTRHARLWLERATRVHNRFLAYIQDNAVQFMHRACRDYLQQKTSSSILEREKVVGEYHLSLTRIHNSIYESLGIVKEHQAVGDMVNQVKEVIGWLEEVACLILCDYDEVRSSYHKAALEFQKRR
;
A
#
# COMPACT_ATOMS: atom_id res chain seq x y z
N MET A 1 10.78 -14.01 51.77
CA MET A 1 11.83 -13.12 51.22
C MET A 1 11.61 -12.99 49.71
N PRO A 2 11.39 -11.78 49.15
CA PRO A 2 11.24 -11.62 47.70
C PRO A 2 12.57 -11.92 46.98
N GLN A 3 12.52 -12.68 45.88
CA GLN A 3 13.72 -12.94 45.06
C GLN A 3 14.18 -11.65 44.35
N PRO A 4 15.46 -11.29 44.43
CA PRO A 4 15.98 -10.12 43.74
C PRO A 4 15.94 -10.30 42.22
N LYS A 5 15.54 -9.24 41.50
CA LYS A 5 15.47 -9.23 40.04
C LYS A 5 16.88 -9.31 39.45
N LEU A 6 17.09 -10.25 38.53
CA LEU A 6 18.36 -10.49 37.82
C LEU A 6 18.85 -9.26 37.02
N TYR A 7 17.94 -8.42 36.52
CA TYR A 7 18.30 -7.21 35.77
C TYR A 7 17.70 -5.97 36.43
N LYS A 8 18.56 -4.97 36.67
CA LYS A 8 18.19 -3.70 37.32
C LYS A 8 17.47 -2.71 36.40
N SER A 9 17.60 -2.87 35.08
CA SER A 9 16.96 -1.98 34.09
C SER A 9 16.46 -2.74 32.85
N LYS A 10 15.46 -2.16 32.17
CA LYS A 10 14.94 -2.70 30.90
C LYS A 10 16.03 -2.75 29.81
N LYS A 11 16.92 -1.75 29.77
CA LYS A 11 18.05 -1.69 28.84
C LYS A 11 19.05 -2.85 29.07
N ALA A 12 19.38 -3.14 30.32
CA ALA A 12 20.26 -4.26 30.68
C ALA A 12 19.68 -5.61 30.25
N ARG A 13 18.36 -5.82 30.46
CA ARG A 13 17.66 -7.03 29.99
C ARG A 13 17.71 -7.18 28.47
N LYS A 14 17.52 -6.09 27.71
CA LYS A 14 17.57 -6.10 26.24
C LYS A 14 18.96 -6.49 25.74
N LEU A 15 20.02 -5.91 26.31
CA LEU A 15 21.41 -6.23 25.95
C LEU A 15 21.76 -7.68 26.28
N ALA A 16 21.34 -8.19 27.44
CA ALA A 16 21.55 -9.58 27.81
C ALA A 16 20.86 -10.56 26.83
N ASN A 17 19.61 -10.26 26.43
CA ASN A 17 18.88 -11.06 25.45
C ASN A 17 19.52 -11.02 24.06
N GLN A 18 20.01 -9.86 23.62
CA GLN A 18 20.75 -9.72 22.37
C GLN A 18 22.04 -10.54 22.40
N ALA A 19 22.83 -10.44 23.48
CA ALA A 19 24.06 -11.21 23.64
C ALA A 19 23.80 -12.72 23.67
N LYS A 20 22.74 -13.16 24.38
CA LYS A 20 22.31 -14.56 24.40
C LYS A 20 21.90 -15.06 23.01
N SER A 21 21.10 -14.26 22.29
CA SER A 21 20.65 -14.59 20.93
C SER A 21 21.82 -14.66 19.94
N LYS A 22 22.77 -13.73 20.03
CA LYS A 22 23.99 -13.71 19.22
C LYS A 22 24.82 -14.98 19.44
N ARG A 23 25.13 -15.31 20.70
CA ARG A 23 25.88 -16.52 21.06
C ARG A 23 25.18 -17.82 20.61
N HIS A 24 23.85 -17.86 20.70
CA HIS A 24 23.07 -18.99 20.22
C HIS A 24 23.12 -19.11 18.69
N TYR A 25 22.98 -17.99 17.97
CA TYR A 25 23.06 -17.97 16.52
C TYR A 25 24.44 -18.39 16.03
N GLU A 26 25.52 -17.87 16.63
CA GLU A 26 26.90 -18.23 16.29
C GLU A 26 27.15 -19.73 16.47
N ARG A 27 26.68 -20.32 17.58
CA ARG A 27 26.79 -21.78 17.81
C ARG A 27 25.97 -22.63 16.83
N ASN A 28 24.84 -22.13 16.35
CA ASN A 28 23.89 -22.89 15.52
C ASN A 28 23.86 -22.42 14.06
N LYS A 29 24.83 -21.60 13.63
CA LYS A 29 24.81 -20.96 12.32
C LYS A 29 24.79 -21.99 11.19
N GLU A 30 25.60 -23.04 11.31
CA GLU A 30 25.72 -24.10 10.31
C GLU A 30 24.43 -24.91 10.20
N SER A 31 23.87 -25.39 11.33
CA SER A 31 22.62 -26.15 11.34
C SER A 31 21.43 -25.35 10.80
N ILE A 32 21.37 -24.04 11.09
CA ILE A 32 20.36 -23.13 10.54
C ILE A 32 20.51 -23.02 9.01
N ASN A 33 21.74 -22.88 8.51
CA ASN A 33 22.02 -22.76 7.09
C ASN A 33 21.74 -24.07 6.34
N ASP A 34 22.10 -25.22 6.91
CA ASP A 34 21.81 -26.53 6.32
C ASP A 34 20.32 -26.80 6.22
N ARG A 35 19.55 -26.45 7.27
CA ARG A 35 18.08 -26.54 7.22
C ARG A 35 17.50 -25.66 6.11
N ARG A 36 18.01 -24.45 5.93
CA ARG A 36 17.61 -23.55 4.84
C ARG A 36 17.94 -24.13 3.46
N ARG A 37 19.15 -24.66 3.28
CA ARG A 37 19.57 -25.31 2.02
C ARG A 37 18.67 -26.48 1.67
N LYS A 38 18.36 -27.35 2.63
CA LYS A 38 17.43 -28.48 2.44
C LYS A 38 16.03 -28.02 2.04
N GLN A 39 15.51 -26.99 2.72
CA GLN A 39 14.19 -26.43 2.40
C GLN A 39 14.13 -25.86 0.97
N TYR A 40 15.19 -25.16 0.52
CA TYR A 40 15.26 -24.65 -0.85
C TYR A 40 15.39 -25.77 -1.90
N SER A 41 16.15 -26.84 -1.62
CA SER A 41 16.22 -28.00 -2.52
C SER A 41 14.83 -28.63 -2.70
N GLN A 42 14.11 -28.86 -1.61
CA GLN A 42 12.78 -29.47 -1.63
C GLN A 42 11.75 -28.61 -2.38
N GLN A 43 11.79 -27.28 -2.21
CA GLN A 43 10.92 -26.37 -2.96
C GLN A 43 11.25 -26.35 -4.46
N ARG A 44 12.53 -26.42 -4.83
CA ARG A 44 12.94 -26.48 -6.23
C ARG A 44 12.48 -27.78 -6.88
N GLU A 45 12.68 -28.91 -6.22
CA GLU A 45 12.24 -30.23 -6.70
C GLU A 45 10.72 -30.33 -6.84
N SER A 46 9.94 -29.74 -5.92
CA SER A 46 8.47 -29.74 -6.02
C SER A 46 7.97 -28.89 -7.17
N MET A 47 8.61 -27.74 -7.43
CA MET A 47 8.30 -26.91 -8.59
C MET A 47 8.62 -27.62 -9.91
N GLU A 48 9.77 -28.29 -10.01
CA GLU A 48 10.20 -29.00 -11.21
C GLU A 48 9.26 -30.16 -11.57
N LYS A 49 8.84 -30.95 -10.56
CA LYS A 49 7.83 -32.01 -10.74
C LYS A 49 6.48 -31.48 -11.19
N ALA A 50 6.05 -30.31 -10.70
CA ALA A 50 4.79 -29.69 -11.12
C ALA A 50 4.81 -29.27 -12.60
N THR A 51 5.95 -28.84 -13.12
CA THR A 51 6.14 -28.54 -14.56
C THR A 51 6.05 -29.79 -15.43
N ILE A 52 6.71 -30.89 -15.05
CA ILE A 52 6.79 -32.11 -15.88
C ILE A 52 5.42 -32.79 -16.04
N THR A 53 4.59 -32.81 -14.99
CA THR A 53 3.25 -33.42 -15.03
C THR A 53 2.29 -32.68 -15.97
N LYS A 54 2.45 -31.36 -16.14
CA LYS A 54 1.64 -30.57 -17.08
C LYS A 54 1.94 -30.91 -18.54
N THR A 55 3.20 -31.23 -18.86
CA THR A 55 3.62 -31.58 -20.23
C THR A 55 3.13 -32.94 -20.73
N ARG A 56 2.77 -33.88 -19.84
CA ARG A 56 2.39 -35.26 -20.24
C ARG A 56 0.89 -35.50 -20.42
N LEU A 57 0.03 -34.54 -20.04
CA LEU A 57 -1.43 -34.65 -20.17
C LEU A 57 -2.00 -33.92 -21.40
N ALA A 58 -1.16 -33.26 -22.21
CA ALA A 58 -1.57 -32.61 -23.45
C ALA A 58 -1.54 -33.62 -24.63
N GLY A 59 -2.43 -34.61 -24.57
CA GLY A 59 -2.75 -35.46 -25.71
C GLY A 59 -3.95 -34.91 -26.48
N ASN A 60 -3.72 -34.58 -27.76
CA ASN A 60 -4.68 -34.50 -28.85
C ASN A 60 -6.06 -33.85 -28.58
N HIS A 61 -6.08 -32.52 -28.47
CA HIS A 61 -7.23 -31.76 -28.95
C HIS A 61 -6.75 -30.66 -29.90
N SER A 62 -7.13 -30.81 -31.17
CA SER A 62 -7.04 -29.79 -32.21
C SER A 62 -8.07 -28.69 -31.93
N ASP A 63 -7.83 -27.90 -30.91
CA ASP A 63 -8.51 -26.64 -30.68
C ASP A 63 -7.45 -25.56 -30.63
N LYS A 64 -7.58 -24.59 -31.54
CA LYS A 64 -6.71 -23.41 -31.73
C LYS A 64 -5.94 -23.07 -30.45
N GLU A 65 -4.64 -23.34 -30.45
CA GLU A 65 -3.74 -22.91 -29.39
C GLU A 65 -4.02 -21.43 -29.08
N PRO A 66 -4.43 -21.08 -27.86
CA PRO A 66 -4.40 -19.70 -27.46
C PRO A 66 -2.92 -19.31 -27.50
N LEU A 67 -2.57 -18.45 -28.46
CA LEU A 67 -1.27 -17.77 -28.56
C LEU A 67 -0.78 -17.51 -27.13
N ALA A 68 0.31 -18.19 -26.74
CA ALA A 68 0.83 -18.15 -25.38
C ALA A 68 0.88 -16.70 -24.92
N GLU A 69 -0.01 -16.35 -23.98
CA GLU A 69 -0.18 -14.98 -23.52
C GLU A 69 1.19 -14.51 -23.04
N ASP A 70 1.70 -13.44 -23.67
CA ASP A 70 3.05 -12.95 -23.41
C ASP A 70 3.21 -12.72 -21.90
N GLN A 71 4.32 -13.22 -21.33
CA GLN A 71 4.61 -13.11 -19.91
C GLN A 71 4.55 -11.66 -19.43
N HIS A 72 4.88 -10.70 -20.31
CA HIS A 72 4.72 -9.27 -20.09
C HIS A 72 3.26 -8.85 -19.89
N THR A 73 2.34 -9.35 -20.71
CA THR A 73 0.90 -9.06 -20.62
C THR A 73 0.32 -9.58 -19.31
N ARG A 74 0.71 -10.80 -18.91
CA ARG A 74 0.30 -11.37 -17.63
C ARG A 74 0.82 -10.56 -16.44
N HIS A 75 2.06 -10.10 -16.50
CA HIS A 75 2.66 -9.26 -15.46
C HIS A 75 1.96 -7.89 -15.35
N ALA A 76 1.65 -7.24 -16.48
CA ALA A 76 0.92 -5.98 -16.55
C ALA A 76 -0.45 -6.10 -15.85
N ARG A 77 -1.20 -7.15 -16.19
CA ARG A 77 -2.51 -7.44 -15.62
C ARG A 77 -2.47 -7.61 -14.11
N LEU A 78 -1.47 -8.32 -13.58
CA LEU A 78 -1.30 -8.51 -12.13
C LEU A 78 -1.06 -7.19 -11.39
N TRP A 79 -0.28 -6.28 -11.96
CA TRP A 79 -0.07 -4.95 -11.39
C TRP A 79 -1.33 -4.09 -11.44
N LEU A 80 -2.05 -4.12 -12.57
CA LEU A 80 -3.32 -3.42 -12.70
C LEU A 80 -4.33 -3.92 -11.66
N GLU A 81 -4.50 -5.24 -11.51
CA GLU A 81 -5.38 -5.83 -10.49
C GLU A 81 -5.00 -5.37 -9.07
N ARG A 82 -3.70 -5.26 -8.79
CA ARG A 82 -3.21 -4.75 -7.50
C ARG A 82 -3.54 -3.27 -7.31
N ALA A 83 -3.35 -2.45 -8.34
CA ALA A 83 -3.69 -1.02 -8.30
C ALA A 83 -5.19 -0.84 -8.09
N THR A 84 -6.04 -1.55 -8.84
CA THR A 84 -7.49 -1.54 -8.70
C THR A 84 -7.93 -1.91 -7.29
N ARG A 85 -7.30 -2.89 -6.64
CA ARG A 85 -7.63 -3.22 -5.23
C ARG A 85 -7.30 -2.08 -4.25
N VAL A 86 -6.21 -1.35 -4.48
CA VAL A 86 -5.84 -0.20 -3.65
C VAL A 86 -6.81 0.96 -3.90
N HIS A 87 -7.10 1.25 -5.17
CA HIS A 87 -8.03 2.30 -5.56
C HIS A 87 -9.46 2.02 -5.05
N ASN A 88 -9.96 0.78 -5.16
CA ASN A 88 -11.27 0.41 -4.61
C ASN A 88 -11.35 0.61 -3.08
N ARG A 89 -10.25 0.42 -2.34
CA ARG A 89 -10.20 0.72 -0.90
C ARG A 89 -10.26 2.23 -0.64
N PHE A 90 -9.60 3.02 -1.48
CA PHE A 90 -9.71 4.47 -1.45
C PHE A 90 -11.13 4.93 -1.75
N LEU A 91 -11.76 4.41 -2.81
CA LEU A 91 -13.17 4.70 -3.13
C LEU A 91 -14.11 4.33 -1.98
N ALA A 92 -13.91 3.15 -1.38
CA ALA A 92 -14.69 2.74 -0.21
C ALA A 92 -14.50 3.68 0.99
N TYR A 93 -13.27 4.18 1.21
CA TYR A 93 -12.97 5.14 2.26
C TYR A 93 -13.68 6.49 2.06
N ILE A 94 -13.67 7.02 0.83
CA ILE A 94 -14.38 8.27 0.50
C ILE A 94 -15.88 8.08 0.24
N GLN A 95 -16.35 6.84 0.20
CA GLN A 95 -17.71 6.43 -0.18
C GLN A 95 -18.09 6.84 -1.61
N ASP A 96 -17.18 6.61 -2.54
CA ASP A 96 -17.34 6.79 -4.00
C ASP A 96 -17.71 8.22 -4.43
N ASN A 97 -17.54 9.21 -3.55
CA ASN A 97 -17.84 10.60 -3.84
C ASN A 97 -16.87 11.53 -3.09
N ALA A 98 -15.87 12.00 -3.82
CA ALA A 98 -14.80 12.86 -3.30
C ALA A 98 -15.33 14.22 -2.77
N VAL A 99 -16.31 14.82 -3.47
CA VAL A 99 -16.92 16.10 -3.07
C VAL A 99 -17.70 15.95 -1.76
N GLN A 100 -18.51 14.89 -1.63
CA GLN A 100 -19.25 14.60 -0.39
C GLN A 100 -18.31 14.23 0.77
N PHE A 101 -17.22 13.52 0.48
CA PHE A 101 -16.16 13.28 1.46
C PHE A 101 -15.56 14.60 1.98
N MET A 102 -15.24 15.56 1.11
CA MET A 102 -14.72 16.87 1.51
C MET A 102 -15.74 17.71 2.29
N HIS A 103 -17.01 17.71 1.90
CA HIS A 103 -18.07 18.38 2.67
C HIS A 103 -18.18 17.84 4.09
N ARG A 104 -18.08 16.52 4.27
CA ARG A 104 -18.05 15.91 5.60
C ARG A 104 -16.80 16.30 6.38
N ALA A 105 -15.63 16.29 5.73
CA ALA A 105 -14.38 16.72 6.37
C ALA A 105 -14.46 18.16 6.89
N CYS A 106 -14.93 19.09 6.07
CA CYS A 106 -15.10 20.48 6.49
C CYS A 106 -16.14 20.62 7.60
N ARG A 107 -17.27 19.90 7.51
CA ARG A 107 -18.32 19.95 8.53
C ARG A 107 -17.82 19.42 9.88
N ASP A 108 -17.11 18.30 9.88
CA ASP A 108 -16.57 17.69 11.09
C ASP A 108 -15.53 18.62 11.74
N TYR A 109 -14.67 19.25 10.94
CA TYR A 109 -13.75 20.29 11.42
C TYR A 109 -14.50 21.49 12.02
N LEU A 110 -15.51 22.04 11.32
CA LEU A 110 -16.26 23.20 11.80
C LEU A 110 -17.03 22.92 13.11
N GLN A 111 -17.43 21.66 13.34
CA GLN A 111 -18.10 21.24 14.56
C GLN A 111 -17.11 21.01 15.72
N GLN A 112 -16.01 20.33 15.46
CA GLN A 112 -15.06 19.90 16.51
C GLN A 112 -13.99 20.97 16.80
N LYS A 113 -13.70 21.84 15.84
CA LYS A 113 -12.63 22.85 15.87
C LYS A 113 -11.24 22.25 16.10
N THR A 114 -11.04 21.00 15.68
CA THR A 114 -9.79 20.26 15.81
C THR A 114 -9.18 19.96 14.45
N SER A 115 -7.93 20.41 14.24
CA SER A 115 -7.17 20.15 13.00
C SER A 115 -6.85 18.68 12.79
N SER A 116 -6.85 17.87 13.86
CA SER A 116 -6.57 16.43 13.79
C SER A 116 -7.51 15.71 12.82
N SER A 117 -8.78 16.13 12.73
CA SER A 117 -9.77 15.50 11.84
C SER A 117 -9.40 15.56 10.36
N ILE A 118 -8.78 16.67 9.91
CA ILE A 118 -8.32 16.85 8.53
C ILE A 118 -6.97 16.17 8.31
N LEU A 119 -6.01 16.36 9.23
CA LEU A 119 -4.66 15.80 9.11
C LEU A 119 -4.67 14.25 9.15
N GLU A 120 -5.55 13.64 9.94
CA GLU A 120 -5.71 12.18 9.96
C GLU A 120 -6.25 11.66 8.62
N ARG A 121 -7.19 12.38 7.99
CA ARG A 121 -7.71 12.02 6.67
C ARG A 121 -6.66 12.18 5.59
N GLU A 122 -5.94 13.31 5.59
CA GLU A 122 -4.83 13.58 4.68
C GLU A 122 -3.80 12.46 4.74
N LYS A 123 -3.41 12.05 5.96
CA LYS A 123 -2.49 10.93 6.17
C LYS A 123 -3.01 9.63 5.56
N VAL A 124 -4.27 9.26 5.81
CA VAL A 124 -4.86 8.03 5.27
C VAL A 124 -4.93 8.07 3.73
N VAL A 125 -5.34 9.20 3.15
CA VAL A 125 -5.38 9.37 1.70
C VAL A 125 -3.97 9.33 1.10
N GLY A 126 -2.99 9.92 1.79
CA GLY A 126 -1.57 9.88 1.43
C GLY A 126 -1.01 8.46 1.36
N GLU A 127 -1.43 7.55 2.25
CA GLU A 127 -1.03 6.14 2.21
C GLU A 127 -1.52 5.43 0.92
N TYR A 128 -2.73 5.74 0.45
CA TYR A 128 -3.23 5.23 -0.83
C TYR A 128 -2.42 5.79 -2.01
N HIS A 129 -2.13 7.09 -2.01
CA HIS A 129 -1.32 7.74 -3.05
C HIS A 129 0.09 7.13 -3.14
N LEU A 130 0.77 6.92 -2.01
CA LEU A 130 2.09 6.29 -1.96
C LEU A 130 2.05 4.85 -2.51
N SER A 131 1.01 4.09 -2.17
CA SER A 131 0.85 2.71 -2.65
C SER A 131 0.61 2.65 -4.16
N LEU A 132 -0.28 3.49 -4.69
CA LEU A 132 -0.54 3.57 -6.14
C LEU A 132 0.66 4.08 -6.91
N THR A 133 1.36 5.10 -6.42
CA THR A 133 2.57 5.65 -7.06
C THR A 133 3.67 4.58 -7.15
N ARG A 134 3.84 3.77 -6.10
CA ARG A 134 4.79 2.64 -6.13
C ARG A 134 4.43 1.64 -7.25
N ILE A 135 3.15 1.30 -7.37
CA ILE A 135 2.68 0.38 -8.44
C ILE A 135 2.89 1.01 -9.81
N HIS A 136 2.51 2.28 -9.99
CA HIS A 136 2.70 3.04 -11.22
C HIS A 136 4.16 3.02 -11.70
N ASN A 137 5.09 3.32 -10.79
CA ASN A 137 6.53 3.30 -11.09
C ASN A 137 7.03 1.88 -11.40
N SER A 138 6.55 0.85 -10.69
CA SER A 138 6.91 -0.54 -11.00
C SER A 138 6.43 -0.99 -12.39
N ILE A 139 5.25 -0.54 -12.83
CA ILE A 139 4.78 -0.80 -14.21
C ILE A 139 5.68 -0.09 -15.21
N TYR A 140 5.97 1.20 -14.99
CA TYR A 140 6.85 1.98 -15.85
C TYR A 140 8.24 1.33 -16.00
N GLU A 141 8.87 0.94 -14.89
CA GLU A 141 10.19 0.32 -14.88
C GLU A 141 10.23 -1.03 -15.60
N SER A 142 9.14 -1.82 -15.53
CA SER A 142 9.12 -3.18 -16.07
C SER A 142 8.58 -3.27 -17.50
N LEU A 143 7.68 -2.37 -17.90
CA LEU A 143 6.93 -2.45 -19.15
C LEU A 143 6.93 -1.15 -19.96
N GLY A 144 7.41 -0.04 -19.40
CA GLY A 144 7.35 1.28 -20.03
C GLY A 144 5.95 1.89 -20.00
N ILE A 145 5.66 2.77 -20.97
CA ILE A 145 4.38 3.47 -21.09
C ILE A 145 3.40 2.58 -21.86
N VAL A 146 2.62 1.80 -21.12
CA VAL A 146 1.55 0.92 -21.64
C VAL A 146 0.18 1.41 -21.18
N LYS A 147 -0.92 0.81 -21.69
CA LYS A 147 -2.29 1.20 -21.32
C LYS A 147 -2.54 1.07 -19.82
N GLU A 148 -2.00 0.03 -19.20
CA GLU A 148 -2.09 -0.25 -17.78
C GLU A 148 -1.38 0.83 -16.95
N HIS A 149 -0.24 1.34 -17.43
CA HIS A 149 0.45 2.47 -16.79
C HIS A 149 -0.44 3.71 -16.78
N GLN A 150 -1.05 4.05 -17.92
CA GLN A 150 -1.97 5.19 -18.01
C GLN A 150 -3.18 5.02 -17.08
N ALA A 151 -3.80 3.84 -17.06
CA ALA A 151 -4.94 3.55 -16.19
C ALA A 151 -4.59 3.72 -14.69
N VAL A 152 -3.41 3.28 -14.27
CA VAL A 152 -2.93 3.51 -12.90
C VAL A 152 -2.59 4.99 -12.68
N GLY A 153 -2.09 5.70 -13.68
CA GLY A 153 -1.87 7.14 -13.62
C GLY A 153 -3.15 7.93 -13.37
N ASP A 154 -4.25 7.56 -14.02
CA ASP A 154 -5.57 8.17 -13.79
C ASP A 154 -6.05 7.92 -12.35
N MET A 155 -5.83 6.71 -11.82
CA MET A 155 -6.11 6.37 -10.42
C MET A 155 -5.28 7.23 -9.44
N VAL A 156 -3.99 7.43 -9.73
CA VAL A 156 -3.09 8.29 -8.93
C VAL A 156 -3.59 9.74 -8.93
N ASN A 157 -3.99 10.25 -10.10
CA ASN A 157 -4.48 11.62 -10.24
C ASN A 157 -5.77 11.87 -9.44
N GLN A 158 -6.70 10.91 -9.42
CA GLN A 158 -7.91 11.00 -8.60
C GLN A 158 -7.61 11.09 -7.09
N VAL A 159 -6.66 10.28 -6.60
CA VAL A 159 -6.26 10.36 -5.18
C VAL A 159 -5.56 11.68 -4.89
N LYS A 160 -4.68 12.13 -5.80
CA LYS A 160 -3.95 13.38 -5.68
C LYS A 160 -4.87 14.60 -5.63
N GLU A 161 -5.97 14.59 -6.37
CA GLU A 161 -6.99 15.64 -6.33
C GLU A 161 -7.59 15.79 -4.91
N VAL A 162 -7.96 14.67 -4.27
CA VAL A 162 -8.48 14.69 -2.90
C VAL A 162 -7.43 15.17 -1.89
N ILE A 163 -6.16 14.79 -2.07
CA ILE A 163 -5.06 15.30 -1.25
C ILE A 163 -4.95 16.81 -1.39
N GLY A 164 -4.95 17.35 -2.62
CA GLY A 164 -4.85 18.79 -2.86
C GLY A 164 -5.98 19.57 -2.16
N TRP A 165 -7.20 19.04 -2.15
CA TRP A 165 -8.31 19.66 -1.43
C TRP A 165 -8.16 19.59 0.11
N LEU A 166 -7.62 18.48 0.63
CA LEU A 166 -7.33 18.38 2.07
C LEU A 166 -6.20 19.34 2.47
N GLU A 167 -5.16 19.47 1.64
CA GLU A 167 -4.06 20.40 1.83
C GLU A 167 -4.53 21.87 1.78
N GLU A 168 -5.42 22.23 0.83
CA GLU A 168 -6.05 23.56 0.78
C GLU A 168 -6.74 23.91 2.11
N VAL A 169 -7.55 22.98 2.64
CA VAL A 169 -8.23 23.16 3.92
C VAL A 169 -7.22 23.23 5.07
N ALA A 170 -6.21 22.36 5.08
CA ALA A 170 -5.16 22.37 6.09
C ALA A 170 -4.39 23.71 6.11
N CYS A 171 -4.10 24.30 4.95
CA CYS A 171 -3.51 25.63 4.84
C CYS A 171 -4.39 26.71 5.46
N LEU A 172 -5.70 26.71 5.18
CA LEU A 172 -6.64 27.67 5.79
C LEU A 172 -6.74 27.50 7.31
N ILE A 173 -6.66 26.26 7.81
CA ILE A 173 -6.64 25.97 9.25
C ILE A 173 -5.43 26.59 9.95
N LEU A 174 -4.28 26.68 9.26
CA LEU A 174 -3.08 27.33 9.80
C LEU A 174 -3.22 28.85 9.90
N CYS A 175 -4.10 29.45 9.12
CA CYS A 175 -4.38 30.87 9.15
C CYS A 175 -5.36 31.20 10.29
N ASP A 176 -6.62 30.77 10.18
CA ASP A 176 -7.63 30.91 11.24
C ASP A 176 -8.89 30.06 10.98
N TYR A 177 -9.64 29.74 12.03
CA TYR A 177 -10.94 29.08 11.95
C TYR A 177 -11.95 29.87 11.10
N ASP A 178 -11.99 31.19 11.24
CA ASP A 178 -12.94 32.04 10.51
C ASP A 178 -12.64 32.08 9.01
N GLU A 179 -11.39 31.88 8.60
CA GLU A 179 -11.03 31.77 7.18
C GLU A 179 -11.58 30.49 6.55
N VAL A 180 -11.46 29.35 7.24
CA VAL A 180 -12.04 28.07 6.79
C VAL A 180 -13.56 28.22 6.67
N ARG A 181 -14.20 28.77 7.71
CA ARG A 181 -15.66 28.99 7.75
C ARG A 181 -16.13 29.92 6.62
N SER A 182 -15.47 31.05 6.44
CA SER A 182 -15.78 32.04 5.40
C SER A 182 -15.63 31.44 4.01
N SER A 183 -14.51 30.74 3.75
CA SER A 183 -14.22 30.11 2.45
C SER A 183 -15.22 29.01 2.12
N TYR A 184 -15.55 28.16 3.10
CA TYR A 184 -16.53 27.07 2.92
C TYR A 184 -17.94 27.59 2.62
N HIS A 185 -18.41 28.62 3.34
CA HIS A 185 -19.75 29.18 3.12
C HIS A 185 -19.87 30.00 1.83
N LYS A 186 -18.78 30.65 1.40
CA LYS A 186 -18.73 31.41 0.13
C LYS A 186 -18.54 30.52 -1.10
N ALA A 187 -18.48 29.19 -0.93
CA ALA A 187 -18.17 28.24 -1.99
C ALA A 187 -16.82 28.54 -2.69
N ALA A 188 -15.83 29.01 -1.93
CA ALA A 188 -14.56 29.48 -2.48
C ALA A 188 -13.53 28.35 -2.69
N LEU A 189 -13.71 27.21 -2.02
CA LEU A 189 -12.79 26.06 -2.04
C LEU A 189 -12.83 25.34 -3.39
N GLU A 190 -11.71 24.76 -3.80
CA GLU A 190 -11.58 24.18 -5.14
C GLU A 190 -12.59 23.05 -5.39
N PHE A 191 -12.79 22.17 -4.41
CA PHE A 191 -13.72 21.03 -4.54
C PHE A 191 -15.18 21.45 -4.74
N GLN A 192 -15.56 22.68 -4.37
CA GLN A 192 -16.92 23.20 -4.52
C GLN A 192 -17.20 23.74 -5.94
N LYS A 193 -16.14 23.99 -6.72
CA LYS A 193 -16.24 24.50 -8.09
C LYS A 193 -16.48 23.38 -9.11
N ARG A 194 -16.21 22.13 -8.76
CA ARG A 194 -16.49 20.96 -9.60
C ARG A 194 -17.94 20.52 -9.38
N ARG A 195 -18.78 20.67 -10.40
CA ARG A 195 -20.15 20.15 -10.47
C ARG A 195 -20.20 18.90 -11.33
#